data_AF-A0A0F9XQZ4-F1
#
_entry.id   AF-A0A0F9XQZ4-F1
#
_cell.length_a   1.000
_cell.length_b   1.000
_cell.length_c   1.000
_cell.angle_alpha   90.00
_cell.angle_beta   90.00
_cell.angle_gamma   90.00
#
_symmetry.space_group_name_H-M   'P 1'
#
loop_
_entity.id
_entity.type
_entity.pdbx_description
1 polymer ?
#
loop_
_entity_poly.entity_id
_entity_poly.type
_entity_poly.pdbx_seq_one_letter_code
_entity_poly.pdbx_strand_id
1 'polypeptide(L)'
;MTANWWVRESRFEKGIIIYKDDEIIQKLMDSAGVTPEGLGLQLMNEKEVKAAEGGRKEVLKKYFDFQSVKGGLDYTITSLGHEVGVKTEYDASTLRKYVIKIRKGRDSIMKPRVRRGVSQHDLFDLMHDAVRLGIITQAELIGQIIGKTIGGSTMEDVTSKYLDALIGARNSKNVALEADRQ
;
A
#
# COMPACT_ATOMS: atom_id res chain seq x y z
N MET A 1 -37.76 -10.86 -33.17
CA MET A 1 -37.93 -10.90 -31.70
C MET A 1 -36.58 -11.23 -31.09
N THR A 2 -35.84 -10.22 -30.69
CA THR A 2 -34.53 -10.32 -30.04
C THR A 2 -34.74 -10.55 -28.55
N ALA A 3 -34.37 -11.74 -28.08
CA ALA A 3 -34.46 -12.09 -26.67
C ALA A 3 -33.44 -11.27 -25.86
N ASN A 4 -33.92 -10.22 -25.20
CA ASN A 4 -33.19 -9.53 -24.13
C ASN A 4 -33.07 -10.50 -22.95
N TRP A 5 -31.91 -11.13 -22.83
CA TRP A 5 -31.51 -11.83 -21.61
C TRP A 5 -31.24 -10.77 -20.55
N TRP A 6 -32.21 -10.61 -19.67
CA TRP A 6 -32.03 -9.92 -18.41
C TRP A 6 -30.80 -10.49 -17.71
N VAL A 7 -29.86 -9.60 -17.40
CA VAL A 7 -28.77 -9.81 -16.47
C VAL A 7 -29.41 -10.22 -15.15
N ARG A 8 -29.58 -11.53 -14.96
CA ARG A 8 -29.96 -12.14 -13.69
C ARG A 8 -29.03 -11.56 -12.63
N GLU A 9 -29.59 -10.87 -11.64
CA GLU A 9 -28.90 -10.30 -10.48
C GLU A 9 -27.65 -11.13 -10.11
N SER A 10 -26.48 -10.63 -10.51
CA SER A 10 -25.22 -11.17 -10.01
C SER A 10 -25.20 -10.84 -8.51
N ARG A 11 -25.26 -11.87 -7.66
CA ARG A 11 -25.17 -11.74 -6.19
C ARG A 11 -23.82 -11.22 -5.69
N PHE A 12 -22.89 -10.94 -6.61
CA PHE A 12 -21.61 -10.32 -6.32
C PHE A 12 -21.68 -8.83 -6.67
N GLU A 13 -21.29 -7.98 -5.72
CA GLU A 13 -21.17 -6.54 -5.97
C GLU A 13 -20.23 -6.29 -7.15
N LYS A 14 -20.65 -5.43 -8.08
CA LYS A 14 -19.76 -4.87 -9.10
C LYS A 14 -18.66 -4.11 -8.37
N GLY A 15 -17.41 -4.56 -8.52
CA GLY A 15 -16.26 -4.01 -7.81
C GLY A 15 -15.06 -3.83 -8.73
N ILE A 16 -14.02 -3.18 -8.20
CA ILE A 16 -12.72 -3.06 -8.86
C ILE A 16 -11.67 -3.54 -7.88
N ILE A 17 -10.80 -4.46 -8.31
CA ILE A 17 -9.62 -4.85 -7.54
C ILE A 17 -8.46 -3.99 -8.02
N ILE A 18 -7.71 -3.44 -7.07
CA ILE A 18 -6.50 -2.66 -7.34
C ILE A 18 -5.33 -3.30 -6.63
N TYR A 19 -4.22 -3.40 -7.37
CA TYR A 19 -2.94 -3.84 -6.83
C TYR A 19 -2.21 -2.67 -6.17
N LYS A 20 -1.58 -2.93 -5.03
CA LYS A 20 -0.83 -1.93 -4.25
C LYS A 20 0.66 -2.21 -4.18
N ASP A 21 1.04 -3.46 -4.43
CA ASP A 21 2.42 -3.90 -4.36
C ASP A 21 3.07 -3.77 -5.74
N ASP A 22 4.14 -2.98 -5.80
CA ASP A 22 4.86 -2.70 -7.03
C ASP A 22 5.53 -3.95 -7.62
N GLU A 23 5.94 -4.93 -6.79
CA GLU A 23 6.50 -6.19 -7.29
C GLU A 23 5.45 -7.02 -8.02
N ILE A 24 4.24 -7.06 -7.47
CA ILE A 24 3.11 -7.75 -8.08
C ILE A 24 2.71 -7.03 -9.36
N ILE A 25 2.66 -5.69 -9.34
CA ILE A 25 2.35 -4.88 -10.51
C ILE A 25 3.35 -5.16 -11.65
N GLN A 26 4.65 -5.22 -11.35
CA GLN A 26 5.68 -5.57 -12.33
C GLN A 26 5.50 -6.98 -12.90
N LYS A 27 5.37 -7.99 -12.03
CA LYS A 27 5.14 -9.38 -12.46
C LYS A 27 3.90 -9.51 -13.35
N LEU A 28 2.83 -8.79 -13.02
CA LEU A 28 1.61 -8.77 -13.82
C LEU A 28 1.84 -8.13 -15.20
N MET A 29 2.55 -7.00 -15.27
CA MET A 29 2.91 -6.37 -16.54
C MET A 29 3.78 -7.27 -17.41
N ASP A 30 4.79 -7.92 -16.81
CA ASP A 30 5.67 -8.87 -17.49
C ASP A 30 4.88 -10.06 -18.03
N SER A 31 3.95 -10.62 -17.23
CA SER A 31 3.09 -11.72 -17.64
C SER A 31 2.09 -11.33 -18.74
N ALA A 32 1.64 -10.07 -18.74
CA ALA A 32 0.75 -9.52 -19.75
C ALA A 32 1.48 -9.14 -21.04
N GLY A 33 2.81 -9.01 -21.01
CA GLY A 33 3.61 -8.48 -22.11
C GLY A 33 3.31 -7.01 -22.42
N VAL A 34 2.85 -6.24 -21.43
CA VAL A 34 2.42 -4.84 -21.62
C VAL A 34 3.41 -3.88 -21.01
N THR A 35 3.74 -2.80 -21.74
CA THR A 35 4.61 -1.74 -21.22
C THR A 35 3.84 -0.75 -20.34
N PRO A 36 4.48 -0.13 -19.34
CA PRO A 36 3.85 0.87 -18.47
C PRO A 36 3.25 2.05 -19.25
N GLU A 37 3.92 2.46 -20.32
CA GLU A 37 3.51 3.53 -21.22
C GLU A 37 2.22 3.18 -21.98
N GLY A 38 2.08 1.92 -22.42
CA GLY A 38 0.88 1.41 -23.07
C GLY A 38 -0.36 1.41 -22.16
N LEU A 39 -0.16 1.30 -20.84
CA LEU A 39 -1.22 1.41 -19.82
C LEU A 39 -1.39 2.83 -19.27
N GLY A 40 -0.57 3.78 -19.72
CA GLY A 40 -0.56 5.16 -19.23
C GLY A 40 -0.15 5.29 -17.76
N LEU A 41 0.60 4.33 -17.20
CA LEU A 41 1.12 4.42 -15.84
C LEU A 41 2.25 5.43 -15.77
N GLN A 42 2.31 6.16 -14.66
CA GLN A 42 3.40 7.07 -14.36
C GLN A 42 4.39 6.38 -13.43
N LEU A 43 5.68 6.51 -13.72
CA LEU A 43 6.72 6.02 -12.85
C LEU A 43 6.87 7.02 -11.70
N MET A 44 6.49 6.60 -10.48
CA MET A 44 6.53 7.50 -9.32
C MET A 44 7.97 7.74 -8.85
N ASN A 45 8.89 6.85 -9.21
CA ASN A 45 10.27 6.86 -8.74
C ASN A 45 11.31 7.26 -9.79
N GLU A 46 10.96 8.13 -10.74
CA GLU A 46 11.88 8.53 -11.82
C GLU A 46 13.22 9.07 -11.32
N LYS A 47 13.24 9.78 -10.19
CA LYS A 47 14.45 10.40 -9.65
C LYS A 47 15.41 9.37 -9.04
N GLU A 48 14.91 8.41 -8.27
CA GLU A 48 15.78 7.39 -7.67
C GLU A 48 16.22 6.36 -8.71
N VAL A 49 15.38 6.05 -9.71
CA VAL A 49 15.78 5.18 -10.83
C VAL A 49 16.91 5.83 -11.64
N LYS A 50 16.79 7.12 -12.01
CA LYS A 50 17.87 7.85 -12.70
C LYS A 50 19.14 7.99 -11.86
N ALA A 51 19.02 8.13 -10.54
CA ALA A 51 20.18 8.15 -9.65
C ALA A 51 20.86 6.78 -9.52
N ALA A 52 20.07 5.70 -9.62
CA ALA A 52 20.53 4.32 -9.56
C ALA A 52 21.15 3.82 -10.87
N GLU A 53 20.78 4.38 -12.03
CA GLU A 53 21.42 4.08 -13.32
C GLU A 53 22.94 4.39 -13.33
N GLY A 54 23.41 5.26 -12.42
CA GLY A 54 24.83 5.53 -12.19
C GLY A 54 25.50 4.70 -11.08
N GLY A 55 24.77 3.80 -10.41
CA GLY A 55 25.22 3.03 -9.26
C GLY A 55 24.96 1.53 -9.38
N ARG A 56 25.57 0.71 -8.50
CA ARG A 56 25.44 -0.76 -8.50
C ARG A 56 24.11 -1.29 -7.93
N LYS A 57 23.15 -0.43 -7.56
CA LYS A 57 21.94 -0.83 -6.84
C LYS A 57 20.75 -0.85 -7.81
N GLU A 58 20.14 -2.02 -7.99
CA GLU A 58 18.87 -2.14 -8.69
C GLU A 58 17.76 -1.51 -7.83
N VAL A 59 17.15 -0.43 -8.32
CA VAL A 59 16.03 0.23 -7.65
C VAL A 59 14.72 -0.25 -8.26
N LEU A 60 13.83 -0.76 -7.41
CA LEU A 60 12.51 -1.23 -7.84
C LEU A 60 11.68 -0.05 -8.38
N LYS A 61 11.14 -0.21 -9.59
CA LYS A 61 10.25 0.78 -10.23
C LYS A 61 8.89 0.80 -9.52
N LYS A 62 8.50 1.98 -9.02
CA LYS A 62 7.21 2.17 -8.33
C LYS A 62 6.17 2.76 -9.27
N TYR A 63 5.01 2.12 -9.33
CA TYR A 63 3.88 2.51 -10.20
C TYR A 63 2.61 2.80 -9.41
N PHE A 64 2.51 2.31 -8.17
CA PHE A 64 1.43 2.68 -7.27
C PHE A 64 1.59 4.13 -6.80
N ASP A 65 0.53 4.93 -6.93
CA ASP A 65 0.50 6.30 -6.42
C ASP A 65 -0.68 6.51 -5.48
N PHE A 66 -0.35 7.10 -4.33
CA PHE A 66 -1.32 7.53 -3.34
C PHE A 66 -1.09 9.00 -3.00
N GLN A 67 -2.01 9.84 -3.45
CA GLN A 67 -1.98 11.27 -3.18
C GLN A 67 -2.98 11.63 -2.08
N SER A 68 -2.46 12.25 -1.03
CA SER A 68 -3.27 12.85 0.03
C SER A 68 -2.84 14.30 0.25
N VAL A 69 -3.47 15.23 -0.48
CA VAL A 69 -3.25 16.67 -0.30
C VAL A 69 -3.72 17.10 1.11
N LYS A 70 -2.86 17.76 1.88
CA LYS A 70 -3.19 18.33 3.20
C LYS A 70 -4.23 19.44 3.00
N GLY A 71 -5.41 19.30 3.60
CA GLY A 71 -6.56 20.19 3.37
C GLY A 71 -7.44 19.81 2.16
N GLY A 72 -6.99 18.90 1.29
CA GLY A 72 -7.81 18.38 0.20
C GLY A 72 -8.92 17.46 0.70
N LEU A 73 -10.05 17.44 -0.02
CA LEU A 73 -11.24 16.68 0.32
C LEU A 73 -11.17 15.20 -0.05
N ASP A 74 -10.26 14.82 -0.96
CA ASP A 74 -10.22 13.47 -1.53
C ASP A 74 -8.83 12.82 -1.38
N TYR A 75 -8.84 11.50 -1.24
CA TYR A 75 -7.70 10.62 -1.48
C TYR A 75 -7.74 10.19 -2.95
N THR A 76 -6.63 10.35 -3.66
CA THR A 76 -6.52 9.88 -5.05
C THR A 76 -5.55 8.71 -5.09
N ILE A 77 -6.01 7.60 -5.65
CA ILE A 77 -5.23 6.37 -5.85
C ILE A 77 -5.11 6.16 -7.35
N THR A 78 -3.89 5.96 -7.84
CA THR A 78 -3.66 5.59 -9.23
C THR A 78 -2.86 4.30 -9.26
N SER A 79 -3.43 3.25 -9.86
CA SER A 79 -2.76 1.96 -9.98
C SER A 79 -3.44 1.06 -11.03
N LEU A 80 -2.88 -0.12 -11.24
CA LEU A 80 -3.45 -1.17 -12.06
C LEU A 80 -4.50 -1.99 -11.32
N GLY A 81 -5.45 -2.52 -12.08
CA GLY A 81 -6.53 -3.33 -11.55
C GLY A 81 -7.34 -4.06 -12.60
N HIS A 82 -8.36 -4.76 -12.10
CA HIS A 82 -9.34 -5.50 -12.89
C HIS A 82 -10.75 -5.21 -12.38
N GLU A 83 -11.72 -5.24 -13.29
CA GLU A 83 -13.14 -5.23 -12.90
C GLU A 83 -13.49 -6.59 -12.29
N VAL A 84 -14.13 -6.58 -11.13
CA VAL A 84 -14.56 -7.80 -10.45
C VAL A 84 -15.73 -8.40 -11.20
N GLY A 85 -15.58 -9.65 -11.61
CA GLY A 85 -16.62 -10.45 -12.26
C GLY A 85 -16.72 -11.85 -11.65
N VAL A 86 -17.72 -12.61 -12.10
CA VAL A 86 -17.89 -14.03 -11.71
C VAL A 86 -16.92 -14.90 -12.52
N LYS A 87 -15.63 -14.71 -12.29
CA LYS A 87 -14.56 -15.48 -12.93
C LYS A 87 -13.49 -15.81 -11.89
N THR A 88 -12.97 -17.03 -11.94
CA THR A 88 -11.85 -17.49 -11.11
C THR A 88 -10.52 -16.99 -11.63
N GLU A 89 -10.43 -16.72 -12.93
CA GLU A 89 -9.24 -16.28 -13.62
C GLU A 89 -9.53 -15.00 -14.40
N TYR A 90 -8.60 -14.05 -14.31
CA TYR A 90 -8.63 -12.80 -15.04
C TYR A 90 -7.55 -12.86 -16.11
N ASP A 91 -7.92 -12.57 -17.35
CA ASP A 91 -6.97 -12.51 -18.45
C ASP A 91 -6.10 -11.27 -18.31
N ALA A 92 -4.80 -11.42 -18.56
CA ALA A 92 -3.81 -10.36 -18.44
C ALA A 92 -4.10 -9.19 -19.41
N SER A 93 -4.79 -9.45 -20.52
CA SER A 93 -5.26 -8.44 -21.47
C SER A 93 -6.31 -7.48 -20.90
N THR A 94 -6.98 -7.86 -19.80
CA THR A 94 -8.02 -7.05 -19.15
C THR A 94 -7.47 -6.07 -18.12
N LEU A 95 -6.15 -6.09 -17.89
CA LEU A 95 -5.46 -5.21 -16.96
C LEU A 95 -5.58 -3.75 -17.43
N ARG A 96 -6.11 -2.88 -16.57
CA ARG A 96 -6.32 -1.46 -16.88
C ARG A 96 -5.82 -0.58 -15.75
N LYS A 97 -5.44 0.64 -16.10
CA LYS A 97 -5.17 1.70 -15.15
C LYS A 97 -6.47 2.27 -14.59
N TYR A 98 -6.57 2.33 -13.28
CA TYR A 98 -7.67 2.95 -12.55
C TYR A 98 -7.17 4.18 -11.78
N VAL A 99 -8.02 5.21 -11.76
CA VAL A 99 -7.86 6.39 -10.90
C VAL A 99 -9.07 6.45 -9.99
N ILE A 100 -8.89 6.13 -8.72
CA ILE A 100 -9.96 6.14 -7.71
C ILE A 100 -9.84 7.37 -6.84
N LYS A 101 -10.96 8.08 -6.68
CA LYS A 101 -11.09 9.22 -5.76
C LYS A 101 -12.00 8.83 -4.61
N ILE A 102 -11.46 8.81 -3.40
CA ILE A 102 -12.20 8.50 -2.17
C ILE A 102 -12.34 9.78 -1.36
N ARG A 103 -13.57 10.18 -1.05
CA ARG A 103 -13.82 11.36 -0.23
C ARG A 103 -13.36 11.13 1.19
N LYS A 104 -12.58 12.06 1.74
CA LYS A 104 -12.15 12.05 3.14
C LYS A 104 -13.35 12.28 4.04
N GLY A 105 -13.55 11.35 4.97
CA GLY A 105 -14.53 11.52 6.04
C GLY A 105 -14.19 12.74 6.90
N ARG A 106 -15.23 13.38 7.44
CA ARG A 106 -15.08 14.43 8.46
C ARG A 106 -14.66 13.87 9.82
N ASP A 107 -14.95 12.59 10.06
CA ASP A 107 -14.62 11.89 11.29
C ASP A 107 -13.09 11.69 11.42
N SER A 108 -12.54 12.25 12.49
CA SER A 108 -11.12 12.20 12.84
C SER A 108 -10.65 10.77 13.15
N ILE A 109 -11.54 9.88 13.62
CA ILE A 109 -11.20 8.49 13.96
C ILE A 109 -11.17 7.61 12.71
N MET A 110 -12.12 7.81 11.78
CA MET A 110 -12.21 7.02 10.55
C MET A 110 -11.17 7.43 9.51
N LYS A 111 -10.82 8.72 9.43
CA LYS A 111 -9.83 9.25 8.50
C LYS A 111 -8.48 8.49 8.51
N PRO A 112 -7.81 8.25 9.64
CA PRO A 112 -6.56 7.48 9.67
C PRO A 112 -6.77 6.01 9.30
N ARG A 113 -7.93 5.42 9.61
CA ARG A 113 -8.25 4.02 9.25
C ARG A 113 -8.44 3.86 7.75
N VAL A 114 -9.21 4.74 7.11
CA VAL A 114 -9.40 4.76 5.66
C VAL A 114 -8.07 5.03 4.96
N ARG A 115 -7.29 6.01 5.46
CA ARG A 115 -5.95 6.28 4.93
C ARG A 115 -5.06 5.04 4.99
N ARG A 116 -4.99 4.37 6.15
CA ARG A 116 -4.21 3.13 6.35
C ARG A 116 -4.67 2.04 5.39
N GLY A 117 -5.98 1.79 5.30
CA GLY A 117 -6.57 0.78 4.43
C GLY A 117 -6.30 1.02 2.95
N VAL A 118 -5.97 2.25 2.54
CA VAL A 118 -5.71 2.62 1.16
C VAL A 118 -4.21 2.71 0.85
N SER A 119 -3.38 3.15 1.80
CA SER A 119 -1.94 3.25 1.63
C SER A 119 -1.28 1.89 1.39
N GLN A 120 -0.16 1.92 0.68
CA GLN A 120 0.79 0.80 0.64
C GLN A 120 1.42 0.66 2.03
N HIS A 121 1.56 -0.58 2.52
CA HIS A 121 2.13 -0.86 3.83
C HIS A 121 3.58 -1.32 3.66
N ASP A 122 4.47 -0.75 4.47
CA ASP A 122 5.84 -1.24 4.57
C ASP A 122 5.90 -2.47 5.50
N LEU A 123 6.97 -3.26 5.42
CA LEU A 123 7.21 -4.40 6.31
C LEU A 123 7.15 -3.98 7.79
N PHE A 124 7.65 -2.78 8.10
CA PHE A 124 7.54 -2.18 9.43
C PHE A 124 6.08 -1.96 9.87
N ASP A 125 5.21 -1.47 8.98
CA ASP A 125 3.80 -1.25 9.30
C ASP A 125 3.07 -2.56 9.60
N LEU A 126 3.36 -3.60 8.81
CA LEU A 126 2.81 -4.94 8.99
C LEU A 126 3.28 -5.55 10.32
N MET A 127 4.56 -5.38 10.63
CA MET A 127 5.18 -5.86 11.87
C MET A 127 4.59 -5.16 13.10
N HIS A 128 4.46 -3.83 13.04
CA HIS A 128 3.81 -3.06 14.10
C HIS A 128 2.35 -3.49 14.30
N ASP A 129 1.62 -3.79 13.24
CA ASP A 129 0.24 -4.29 13.34
C ASP A 129 0.16 -5.69 13.95
N ALA A 130 1.07 -6.60 13.56
CA ALA A 130 1.13 -7.96 14.13
C ALA A 130 1.33 -7.92 15.66
N VAL A 131 2.18 -7.01 16.13
CA VAL A 131 2.40 -6.74 17.55
C VAL A 131 1.15 -6.16 18.20
N ARG A 132 0.57 -5.11 17.59
CA ARG A 132 -0.60 -4.41 18.14
C ARG A 132 -1.81 -5.32 18.27
N LEU A 133 -1.96 -6.27 17.35
CA LEU A 133 -3.03 -7.27 17.35
C LEU A 133 -2.72 -8.48 18.27
N GLY A 134 -1.52 -8.55 18.86
CA GLY A 134 -1.11 -9.63 19.75
C GLY A 134 -0.81 -10.95 19.04
N ILE A 135 -0.58 -10.92 17.72
CA ILE A 135 -0.19 -12.10 16.94
C ILE A 135 1.24 -12.52 17.29
N ILE A 136 2.12 -11.54 17.53
CA ILE A 136 3.51 -11.72 17.92
C ILE A 136 3.81 -10.79 19.10
N THR A 137 4.50 -11.27 20.12
CA THR A 137 4.94 -10.41 21.22
C THR A 137 6.15 -9.54 20.83
N GLN A 138 6.32 -8.41 21.51
CA GLN A 138 7.50 -7.54 21.29
C GLN A 138 8.82 -8.31 21.47
N ALA A 139 8.87 -9.23 22.44
CA ALA A 139 10.05 -10.03 22.72
C ALA A 139 10.34 -11.08 21.64
N GLU A 140 9.31 -11.79 21.17
CA GLU A 140 9.45 -12.74 20.05
C GLU A 140 9.90 -12.04 18.78
N LEU A 141 9.36 -10.87 18.51
CA LEU A 141 9.74 -10.07 17.35
C LEU A 141 11.21 -9.66 17.42
N ILE A 142 11.64 -9.06 18.54
CA ILE A 142 13.03 -8.67 18.77
C ILE A 142 13.96 -9.87 18.68
N GLY A 143 13.59 -11.00 19.30
CA GLY A 143 14.38 -12.22 19.28
C GLY A 143 14.52 -12.81 17.87
N GLN A 144 13.44 -12.82 17.07
CA GLN A 144 13.49 -13.32 15.70
C GLN A 144 14.23 -12.38 14.75
N ILE A 145 14.12 -11.06 14.93
CA ILE A 145 14.83 -10.09 14.11
C ILE A 145 16.33 -10.11 14.42
N ILE A 146 16.71 -9.91 15.69
CA ILE A 146 18.13 -9.92 16.11
C ILE A 146 18.77 -11.28 15.81
N GLY A 147 18.01 -12.37 15.95
CA GLY A 147 18.51 -13.73 15.67
C GLY A 147 18.63 -14.08 14.18
N LYS A 148 17.99 -13.35 13.26
CA LYS A 148 17.95 -13.68 11.81
C LYS A 148 18.50 -12.58 10.91
N THR A 149 19.07 -11.49 11.43
CA THR A 149 19.76 -10.46 10.63
C THR A 149 21.08 -10.99 10.06
N ILE A 150 20.99 -11.90 9.08
CA ILE A 150 22.08 -12.25 8.18
C ILE A 150 21.90 -11.38 6.93
N GLY A 151 22.58 -10.22 6.92
CA GLY A 151 23.04 -9.51 5.72
C GLY A 151 22.01 -9.12 4.64
N GLY A 152 21.12 -8.17 4.93
CA GLY A 152 20.30 -7.52 3.90
C GLY A 152 19.85 -6.11 4.30
N SER A 153 19.82 -5.17 3.35
CA SER A 153 19.58 -3.74 3.64
C SER A 153 18.16 -3.43 4.12
N THR A 154 17.14 -4.13 3.61
CA THR A 154 15.73 -3.87 3.98
C THR A 154 15.41 -4.32 5.40
N MET A 155 16.02 -5.41 5.85
CA MET A 155 15.79 -5.97 7.19
C MET A 155 16.52 -5.17 8.27
N GLU A 156 17.70 -4.63 7.94
CA GLU A 156 18.44 -3.69 8.79
C GLU A 156 17.67 -2.37 8.98
N ASP A 157 17.10 -1.81 7.91
CA ASP A 157 16.29 -0.58 7.96
C ASP A 157 15.00 -0.72 8.79
N VAL A 158 14.35 -1.88 8.74
CA VAL A 158 13.17 -2.15 9.58
C VAL A 158 13.56 -2.29 11.06
N THR A 159 14.70 -2.92 11.32
CA THR A 159 15.24 -3.09 12.68
C THR A 159 15.59 -1.74 13.29
N SER A 160 16.30 -0.89 12.55
CA SER A 160 16.69 0.45 13.03
C SER A 160 15.47 1.33 13.30
N LYS A 161 14.51 1.42 12.37
CA LYS A 161 13.24 2.15 12.58
C LYS A 161 12.48 1.66 13.81
N TYR A 162 12.45 0.36 14.04
CA TYR A 162 11.76 -0.23 15.17
C TYR A 162 12.48 0.04 16.51
N LEU A 163 13.80 -0.08 16.54
CA LEU A 163 14.60 0.31 17.70
C LEU A 163 14.47 1.80 17.99
N ASP A 164 14.51 2.65 16.97
CA ASP A 164 14.28 4.09 17.11
C ASP A 164 12.88 4.41 17.64
N ALA A 165 11.85 3.68 17.21
CA ALA A 165 10.50 3.83 17.75
C ALA A 165 10.41 3.41 19.23
N LEU A 166 11.06 2.32 19.62
CA LEU A 166 11.11 1.86 21.01
C LEU A 166 11.91 2.81 21.92
N ILE A 167 13.06 3.29 21.45
CA ILE A 167 13.91 4.24 22.18
C ILE A 167 13.23 5.60 22.25
N GLY A 168 12.63 6.07 21.15
CA GLY A 168 11.85 7.30 21.06
C GLY A 168 10.62 7.29 21.96
N ALA A 169 9.93 6.15 22.11
CA ALA A 169 8.82 5.99 23.03
C ALA A 169 9.24 6.11 24.51
N ARG A 170 10.51 5.86 24.87
CA ARG A 170 11.03 6.13 26.22
C ARG A 170 11.25 7.61 26.51
N ASN A 171 11.36 8.45 25.46
CA ASN A 171 11.50 9.90 25.58
C ASN A 171 10.17 10.67 25.49
N SER A 172 9.05 10.02 25.13
CA SER A 172 7.72 10.62 25.24
C SER A 172 7.22 10.55 26.69
N LYS A 173 7.78 11.39 27.57
CA LYS A 173 7.11 11.74 28.82
C LYS A 173 5.82 12.51 28.46
N ASN A 174 4.68 11.88 28.72
CA ASN A 174 3.37 12.45 29.02
C ASN A 174 3.06 13.85 28.43
N VAL A 175 2.22 13.91 27.39
CA VAL A 175 1.30 15.05 27.24
C VAL A 175 0.03 14.66 27.98
N ALA A 176 -0.07 15.08 29.24
CA ALA A 176 -1.33 15.07 29.97
C ALA A 176 -2.32 16.00 29.27
N LEU A 177 -3.53 15.52 29.04
CA LEU A 177 -4.68 16.35 28.70
C LEU A 177 -5.09 17.12 29.95
N GLU A 178 -4.42 18.24 30.23
CA GLU A 178 -4.83 19.17 31.27
C GLU A 178 -4.57 20.61 30.78
N ALA A 179 -5.58 21.17 30.13
CA ALA A 179 -5.95 22.59 30.06
C ALA A 179 -6.79 22.83 28.79
N ASP A 180 -8.12 22.83 28.91
CA ASP A 180 -8.87 24.09 28.77
C ASP A 180 -10.36 23.87 29.12
N ARG A 181 -10.69 24.13 30.38
CA ARG A 181 -12.01 24.58 30.84
C ARG A 181 -11.74 25.82 31.67
N GLN A 182 -11.93 27.01 31.11
CA GLN A 182 -12.70 28.12 31.70
C GLN A 182 -12.86 29.26 30.70
#